data_AF-A0A0X8X9D9-F1
#
_entry.id   AF-A0A0X8X9D9-F1
#
_cell.length_a   1.000
_cell.length_b   1.000
_cell.length_c   1.000
_cell.angle_alpha   90.00
_cell.angle_beta   90.00
_cell.angle_gamma   90.00
#
_symmetry.space_group_name_H-M   'P 1'
#
loop_
_entity.id
_entity.type
_entity.pdbx_description
1 polymer ?
#
loop_
_entity_poly.entity_id
_entity_poly.type
_entity_poly.pdbx_seq_one_letter_code
_entity_poly.pdbx_strand_id
1 'polypeptide(L)'
;MSVGHKMYTAEDIEEDNPPEDDRPYAGWAYLSSSLIVESGWRQSIADVSVGVVGPTAQGHEVQRAVHDQIDASPEPQGWDYQLHDEVGVVGRYTDRYRARLVFGSGRGVNWGLDIIPGWTLWAGNVYTAAEAELIVRFGANLPDDYGGPIFHPVTNPESFFRPNRGGWYVYARGVRRLVAHNIFLDGNTVRDSRETEKERYVNQLYAGIAFHGPRMRVSATYSMPEHEFVAQQENDPYWAMQASWAF
;
A
#
# COMPACT_ATOMS: atom_id res chain seq x y z
N MET A 1 -14.72 2.24 -6.83
CA MET A 1 -13.80 2.13 -7.99
C MET A 1 -12.79 3.24 -7.92
N SER A 2 -11.53 2.92 -8.14
CA SER A 2 -10.42 3.87 -8.12
C SER A 2 -9.55 3.74 -9.37
N VAL A 3 -8.81 4.81 -9.67
CA VAL A 3 -7.72 4.83 -10.64
C VAL A 3 -6.44 5.11 -9.86
N GLY A 4 -5.35 4.47 -10.26
CA GLY A 4 -4.07 4.64 -9.61
C GLY A 4 -2.92 4.60 -10.60
N HIS A 5 -1.82 5.25 -10.21
CA HIS A 5 -0.55 5.23 -10.90
C HIS A 5 0.55 4.99 -9.87
N LYS A 6 1.48 4.10 -10.18
CA LYS A 6 2.67 3.83 -9.37
C LYS A 6 3.90 3.87 -10.23
N MET A 7 4.99 4.32 -9.63
CA MET A 7 6.31 4.37 -10.24
C MET A 7 7.28 3.63 -9.34
N TYR A 8 8.16 2.89 -9.99
CA TYR A 8 9.26 2.15 -9.39
C TYR A 8 10.51 2.60 -10.12
N THR A 9 11.55 2.92 -9.38
CA THR A 9 12.82 3.43 -9.90
C THR A 9 13.96 2.76 -9.14
N ALA A 10 15.15 2.81 -9.73
CA ALA A 10 16.40 2.56 -9.02
C ALA A 10 16.57 3.55 -7.85
N GLU A 11 17.49 3.23 -6.95
CA GLU A 11 17.82 4.05 -5.79
C GLU A 11 18.44 5.40 -6.20
N ASP A 12 19.42 5.38 -7.10
CA ASP A 12 19.95 6.58 -7.74
C ASP A 12 19.22 6.85 -9.06
N ILE A 13 18.50 7.98 -9.11
CA ILE A 13 17.75 8.37 -10.29
C ILE A 13 18.56 9.16 -11.33
N GLU A 14 19.76 9.62 -10.97
CA GLU A 14 20.64 10.39 -11.85
C GLU A 14 21.46 9.47 -12.77
N GLU A 15 21.51 8.16 -12.48
CA GLU A 15 22.16 7.18 -13.33
C GLU A 15 21.34 6.90 -14.61
N ASP A 16 21.93 7.23 -15.76
CA ASP A 16 21.37 6.96 -17.09
C ASP A 16 21.18 5.47 -17.34
N ASN A 17 22.14 4.66 -16.91
CA ASN A 17 22.08 3.21 -16.98
C ASN A 17 22.21 2.62 -15.57
N PRO A 18 21.08 2.49 -14.83
CA PRO A 18 21.10 1.97 -13.46
C PRO A 18 21.69 0.55 -13.38
N PRO A 19 22.23 0.14 -12.23
CA PRO A 19 22.78 -1.20 -12.03
C PRO A 19 21.75 -2.29 -12.36
N GLU A 20 22.20 -3.42 -12.91
CA GLU A 20 21.31 -4.52 -13.28
C GLU A 20 20.69 -5.22 -12.08
N ASP A 21 21.34 -5.17 -10.91
CA ASP A 21 20.87 -5.73 -9.66
C ASP A 21 20.02 -4.76 -8.83
N ASP A 22 19.85 -3.51 -9.27
CA ASP A 22 18.90 -2.58 -8.65
C ASP A 22 17.48 -2.76 -9.23
N ARG A 23 16.50 -2.12 -8.61
CA ARG A 23 15.10 -2.15 -9.03
C ARG A 23 14.93 -1.62 -10.45
N PRO A 24 14.31 -2.41 -11.35
CA PRO A 24 13.93 -1.94 -12.67
C PRO A 24 12.99 -0.74 -12.61
N TYR A 25 13.20 0.21 -13.51
CA TYR A 25 12.23 1.29 -13.72
C TYR A 25 10.91 0.72 -14.24
N ALA A 26 9.79 1.19 -13.71
CA ALA A 26 8.48 0.79 -14.20
C ALA A 26 7.39 1.80 -13.83
N GLY A 27 6.49 2.07 -14.77
CA GLY A 27 5.18 2.66 -14.48
C GLY A 27 4.11 1.57 -14.40
N TRP A 28 3.14 1.74 -13.49
CA TRP A 28 1.93 0.89 -13.38
C TRP A 28 0.69 1.77 -13.27
N ALA A 29 -0.06 1.87 -14.36
CA ALA A 29 -1.32 2.61 -14.42
C ALA A 29 -2.49 1.64 -14.43
N TYR A 30 -3.43 1.78 -13.49
CA TYR A 30 -4.48 0.80 -13.27
C TYR A 30 -5.83 1.40 -12.87
N LEU A 31 -6.87 0.64 -13.17
CA LEU A 31 -8.21 0.80 -12.64
C LEU A 31 -8.48 -0.35 -11.67
N SER A 32 -9.11 -0.03 -10.54
CA SER A 32 -9.44 -1.01 -9.51
C SER A 32 -10.89 -0.91 -9.06
N SER A 33 -11.45 -2.09 -8.79
CA SER A 33 -12.78 -2.23 -8.19
C SER A 33 -12.67 -3.10 -6.95
N SER A 34 -13.37 -2.70 -5.89
CA SER A 34 -13.30 -3.31 -4.56
C SER A 34 -14.70 -3.63 -4.07
N LEU A 35 -14.87 -4.82 -3.51
CA LEU A 35 -16.05 -5.21 -2.73
C LEU A 35 -15.64 -5.38 -1.27
N ILE A 36 -16.28 -4.62 -0.39
CA ILE A 36 -16.04 -4.67 1.05
C ILE A 36 -17.29 -5.21 1.73
N VAL A 37 -17.14 -6.31 2.47
CA VAL A 37 -18.20 -6.89 3.30
C VAL A 37 -17.75 -6.85 4.75
N GLU A 38 -18.56 -6.20 5.60
CA GLU A 38 -18.26 -6.05 7.01
C GLU A 38 -19.40 -6.57 7.86
N SER A 39 -19.01 -7.37 8.86
CA SER A 39 -19.81 -7.72 10.02
C SER A 39 -19.08 -7.22 11.27
N GLY A 40 -19.78 -7.09 12.40
CA GLY A 40 -19.19 -6.54 13.63
C GLY A 40 -17.96 -7.28 14.19
N TRP A 41 -17.56 -8.42 13.64
CA TRP A 41 -16.35 -9.15 14.04
C TRP A 41 -15.49 -9.62 12.86
N ARG A 42 -15.96 -9.51 11.61
CA ARG A 42 -15.20 -9.90 10.39
C ARG A 42 -15.34 -8.87 9.28
N GLN A 43 -14.22 -8.55 8.61
CA GLN A 43 -14.19 -7.81 7.35
C GLN A 43 -13.52 -8.67 6.29
N SER A 44 -14.19 -8.80 5.15
CA SER A 44 -13.64 -9.44 3.96
C SER A 44 -13.62 -8.42 2.82
N ILE A 45 -12.50 -8.33 2.11
CA ILE A 45 -12.32 -7.42 0.98
C ILE A 45 -11.86 -8.24 -0.21
N ALA A 46 -12.51 -8.05 -1.36
CA ALA A 46 -12.07 -8.60 -2.63
C ALA A 46 -11.84 -7.45 -3.61
N ASP A 47 -10.72 -7.46 -4.32
CA ASP A 47 -10.38 -6.43 -5.29
C ASP A 47 -9.85 -7.06 -6.56
N VAL A 48 -10.12 -6.38 -7.67
CA VAL A 48 -9.51 -6.67 -8.95
C VAL A 48 -9.00 -5.37 -9.53
N SER A 49 -7.75 -5.40 -9.96
CA SER A 49 -7.10 -4.29 -10.65
C SER A 49 -6.62 -4.75 -12.01
N VAL A 50 -6.87 -3.92 -13.01
CA VAL A 50 -6.46 -4.13 -14.40
C VAL A 50 -5.79 -2.87 -14.92
N GLY A 51 -4.75 -3.03 -15.72
CA GLY A 51 -3.93 -1.89 -16.13
C GLY A 51 -2.82 -2.26 -17.09
N VAL A 52 -1.84 -1.36 -17.21
CA VAL A 52 -0.65 -1.54 -18.03
C VAL A 52 0.60 -1.22 -17.22
N VAL A 53 1.58 -2.12 -17.28
CA VAL A 53 2.97 -1.90 -16.82
C VAL A 53 3.79 -1.47 -18.03
N GLY A 54 4.73 -0.53 -17.86
CA GLY A 54 5.70 -0.13 -18.90
C GLY A 54 5.50 1.29 -19.43
N PRO A 55 6.08 1.64 -20.60
CA PRO A 55 6.07 3.01 -21.13
C PRO A 55 4.67 3.59 -21.33
N THR A 56 3.68 2.77 -21.72
CA THR A 56 2.29 3.22 -21.90
C THR A 56 1.67 3.70 -20.57
N ALA A 57 2.18 3.27 -19.42
CA ALA A 57 1.76 3.78 -18.13
C ALA A 57 2.23 5.23 -17.88
N GLN A 58 3.13 5.78 -18.70
CA GLN A 58 3.64 7.15 -18.63
C GLN A 58 4.33 7.49 -17.30
N GLY A 59 5.15 6.56 -16.79
CA GLY A 59 5.93 6.79 -15.56
C GLY A 59 6.94 7.92 -15.71
N HIS A 60 7.70 7.91 -16.79
CA HIS A 60 8.70 8.93 -17.12
C HIS A 60 8.10 10.34 -17.17
N GLU A 61 7.01 10.51 -17.92
CA GLU A 61 6.36 11.81 -18.11
C GLU A 61 5.80 12.35 -16.79
N VAL A 62 5.22 11.49 -15.96
CA VAL A 62 4.67 11.87 -14.66
C VAL A 62 5.78 12.26 -13.69
N GLN A 63 6.84 11.45 -13.58
CA GLN A 63 7.96 11.76 -12.68
C GLN A 63 8.63 13.07 -13.10
N ARG A 64 8.97 13.19 -14.39
CA ARG A 64 9.61 14.39 -14.93
C ARG A 64 8.77 15.65 -14.71
N ALA A 65 7.45 15.58 -14.97
CA ALA A 65 6.57 16.72 -14.74
C ALA A 65 6.54 17.20 -13.28
N VAL A 66 6.78 16.32 -12.31
CA VAL A 66 6.92 16.68 -10.90
C VAL A 66 8.31 17.25 -10.61
N HIS A 67 9.36 16.60 -11.09
CA HIS A 67 10.75 17.05 -10.89
C HIS A 67 11.00 18.43 -11.51
N ASP A 68 10.45 18.71 -12.69
CA ASP A 68 10.52 20.01 -13.38
C ASP A 68 9.89 21.17 -12.58
N GLN A 69 9.00 20.89 -11.61
CA GLN A 69 8.36 21.91 -10.78
C GLN A 69 9.07 22.18 -9.45
N ILE A 70 10.08 21.38 -9.11
CA ILE A 70 10.78 21.47 -7.83
C ILE A 70 12.20 21.97 -8.10
N ASP A 71 12.50 23.16 -7.58
CA ASP A 71 13.84 23.74 -7.70
C ASP A 71 14.92 22.80 -7.15
N ALA A 72 16.00 22.62 -7.92
CA ALA A 72 17.12 21.73 -7.60
C ALA A 72 16.75 20.23 -7.46
N SER A 73 15.64 19.79 -8.05
CA SER A 73 15.34 18.37 -8.20
C SER A 73 16.19 17.77 -9.33
N PRO A 74 16.87 16.63 -9.11
CA PRO A 74 17.63 15.95 -10.17
C PRO A 74 16.69 15.37 -11.25
N GLU A 75 17.17 15.29 -12.49
CA GLU A 75 16.40 14.71 -13.60
C GLU A 75 16.51 13.17 -13.57
N PRO A 76 15.39 12.42 -13.57
CA PRO A 76 15.43 10.96 -13.61
C PRO A 76 15.90 10.43 -14.98
N GLN A 77 17.07 9.81 -15.06
CA GLN A 77 17.69 9.36 -16.32
C GLN A 77 17.39 7.90 -16.68
N GLY A 78 17.06 7.03 -15.72
CA GLY A 78 16.98 5.58 -15.94
C GLY A 78 15.79 5.04 -16.74
N TRP A 79 14.87 5.90 -17.22
CA TRP A 79 13.59 5.49 -17.84
C TRP A 79 13.73 4.78 -19.19
N ASP A 80 14.87 4.93 -19.87
CA ASP A 80 15.16 4.20 -21.11
C ASP A 80 15.34 2.69 -20.88
N TYR A 81 15.62 2.28 -19.64
CA TYR A 81 15.80 0.88 -19.22
C TYR A 81 14.62 0.30 -18.44
N GLN A 82 13.45 0.94 -18.52
CA GLN A 82 12.24 0.49 -17.84
C GLN A 82 11.69 -0.84 -18.40
N LEU A 83 10.83 -1.49 -17.62
CA LEU A 83 10.05 -2.65 -18.06
C LEU A 83 9.24 -2.35 -19.32
N HIS A 84 9.04 -3.35 -20.17
CA HIS A 84 8.26 -3.24 -21.40
C HIS A 84 6.76 -3.24 -21.14
N ASP A 85 5.99 -2.78 -22.14
CA ASP A 85 4.53 -2.76 -22.06
C ASP A 85 3.94 -4.16 -21.89
N GLU A 86 3.18 -4.33 -20.80
CA GLU A 86 2.46 -5.55 -20.48
C GLU A 86 1.11 -5.23 -19.82
N VAL A 87 0.05 -5.92 -20.26
CA VAL A 87 -1.25 -5.84 -19.60
C VAL A 87 -1.14 -6.53 -18.25
N GLY A 88 -1.38 -5.76 -17.18
CA GLY A 88 -1.37 -6.26 -15.82
C GLY A 88 -2.77 -6.57 -15.32
N VAL A 89 -2.91 -7.70 -14.63
CA VAL A 89 -4.09 -8.05 -13.84
C VAL A 89 -3.62 -8.56 -12.49
N VAL A 90 -4.27 -8.09 -11.43
CA VAL A 90 -4.05 -8.60 -10.08
C VAL A 90 -5.35 -8.63 -9.29
N GLY A 91 -5.64 -9.78 -8.71
CA GLY A 91 -6.71 -9.98 -7.75
C GLY A 91 -6.16 -9.97 -6.33
N ARG A 92 -6.94 -9.45 -5.39
CA ARG A 92 -6.65 -9.47 -3.97
C ARG A 92 -7.85 -9.99 -3.19
N TYR A 93 -7.60 -10.79 -2.17
CA TYR A 93 -8.60 -11.16 -1.17
C TYR A 93 -8.00 -11.03 0.23
N THR A 94 -8.62 -10.21 1.07
CA THR A 94 -8.22 -9.99 2.47
C THR A 94 -9.33 -10.39 3.41
N ASP A 95 -8.97 -11.02 4.52
CA ASP A 95 -9.91 -11.36 5.58
C ASP A 95 -9.34 -10.98 6.94
N ARG A 96 -10.15 -10.31 7.76
CA ARG A 96 -9.77 -9.75 9.06
C ARG A 96 -10.80 -10.08 10.11
N TYR A 97 -10.32 -10.43 11.29
CA TYR A 97 -11.15 -10.84 12.42
C TYR A 97 -10.87 -9.91 13.59
N ARG A 98 -11.89 -9.24 14.12
CA ARG A 98 -11.73 -8.23 15.18
C ARG A 98 -12.19 -8.78 16.52
N ALA A 99 -11.28 -8.79 17.48
CA ALA A 99 -11.60 -8.90 18.90
C ALA A 99 -11.54 -7.51 19.52
N ARG A 100 -12.66 -7.04 20.08
CA ARG A 100 -12.79 -5.72 20.71
C ARG A 100 -13.05 -5.85 22.20
N LEU A 101 -12.25 -5.13 22.99
CA LEU A 101 -12.48 -4.92 24.41
C LEU A 101 -12.84 -3.44 24.63
N VAL A 102 -13.94 -3.18 25.33
CA VAL A 102 -14.42 -1.82 25.65
C VAL A 102 -14.45 -1.65 27.15
N PHE A 103 -13.86 -0.56 27.64
CA PHE A 103 -13.79 -0.23 29.06
C PHE A 103 -14.22 1.23 29.27
N GLY A 104 -15.13 1.47 30.23
CA GLY A 104 -15.68 2.80 30.49
C GLY A 104 -17.14 2.78 30.92
N SER A 105 -17.66 3.91 31.40
CA SER A 105 -18.95 4.00 32.10
C SER A 105 -20.19 4.14 31.20
N GLY A 106 -20.07 3.92 29.88
CA GLY A 106 -21.19 3.91 28.92
C GLY A 106 -21.92 5.25 28.71
N ARG A 107 -21.71 6.24 29.59
CA ARG A 107 -22.32 7.58 29.57
C ARG A 107 -21.34 8.70 29.19
N GLY A 108 -20.11 8.36 28.80
CA GLY A 108 -19.03 9.31 28.46
C GLY A 108 -18.09 8.75 27.39
N VAL A 109 -16.79 9.06 27.51
CA VAL A 109 -15.75 8.48 26.64
C VAL A 109 -15.58 7.00 26.95
N ASN A 110 -15.72 6.14 25.93
CA ASN A 110 -15.45 4.71 26.05
C ASN A 110 -14.04 4.43 25.53
N TRP A 111 -13.19 3.81 26.33
CA TRP A 111 -11.90 3.33 25.86
C TRP A 111 -12.07 1.99 25.17
N GLY A 112 -11.36 1.80 24.07
CA GLY A 112 -11.38 0.56 23.31
C GLY A 112 -9.97 0.04 23.04
N LEU A 113 -9.84 -1.28 23.04
CA LEU A 113 -8.69 -2.00 22.52
C LEU A 113 -9.20 -2.98 21.45
N ASP A 114 -8.67 -2.86 20.22
CA ASP A 114 -8.89 -3.83 19.16
C ASP A 114 -7.62 -4.63 18.90
N ILE A 115 -7.80 -5.94 18.74
CA ILE A 115 -6.80 -6.86 18.19
C ILE A 115 -7.42 -7.48 16.95
N ILE A 116 -6.76 -7.28 15.81
CA ILE A 116 -7.29 -7.63 14.50
C ILE A 116 -6.24 -8.44 13.73
N PRO A 117 -6.17 -9.77 13.91
CA PRO A 117 -5.45 -10.63 12.98
C PRO A 117 -6.14 -10.64 11.63
N GLY A 118 -5.34 -10.79 10.58
CA GLY A 118 -5.83 -10.94 9.22
C GLY A 118 -4.81 -11.60 8.31
N TRP A 119 -5.25 -11.88 7.08
CA TRP A 119 -4.42 -12.38 6.01
C TRP A 119 -4.89 -11.83 4.67
N THR A 120 -3.97 -11.80 3.70
CA THR A 120 -4.25 -11.36 2.33
C THR A 120 -3.64 -12.34 1.35
N LEU A 121 -4.36 -12.66 0.28
CA LEU A 121 -3.83 -13.37 -0.87
C LEU A 121 -3.88 -12.47 -2.09
N TRP A 122 -2.80 -12.48 -2.84
CA TRP A 122 -2.64 -11.80 -4.11
C TRP A 122 -2.40 -12.83 -5.20
N ALA A 123 -3.06 -12.66 -6.35
CA ALA A 123 -2.87 -13.53 -7.50
C ALA A 123 -2.98 -12.73 -8.80
N GLY A 124 -1.96 -12.84 -9.65
CA GLY A 124 -1.91 -12.13 -10.93
C GLY A 124 -0.50 -12.09 -11.51
N ASN A 125 -0.39 -11.61 -12.75
CA ASN A 125 0.91 -11.43 -13.41
C ASN A 125 1.65 -10.18 -12.94
N VAL A 126 0.99 -9.26 -12.23
CA VAL A 126 1.67 -8.10 -11.62
C VAL A 126 2.26 -8.50 -10.25
N TYR A 127 1.49 -9.25 -9.45
CA TYR A 127 1.86 -9.60 -8.09
C TYR A 127 1.17 -10.89 -7.63
N THR A 128 1.95 -11.81 -7.08
CA THR A 128 1.46 -13.03 -6.42
C THR A 128 2.18 -13.20 -5.09
N ALA A 129 1.41 -13.15 -4.01
CA ALA A 129 1.94 -13.17 -2.65
C ALA A 129 0.88 -13.62 -1.65
N ALA A 130 1.34 -14.07 -0.48
CA ALA A 130 0.52 -14.27 0.70
C ALA A 130 1.00 -13.34 1.82
N GLU A 131 0.07 -12.74 2.56
CA GLU A 131 0.38 -11.85 3.68
C GLU A 131 -0.33 -12.33 4.94
N ALA A 132 0.37 -12.24 6.06
CA ALA A 132 -0.22 -12.32 7.39
C ALA A 132 -0.08 -10.96 8.08
N GLU A 133 -1.11 -10.51 8.77
CA GLU A 133 -1.10 -9.23 9.47
C GLU A 133 -1.72 -9.28 10.85
N LEU A 134 -1.27 -8.36 11.70
CA LEU A 134 -1.87 -8.09 12.99
C LEU A 134 -1.98 -6.57 13.18
N ILE A 135 -3.18 -6.11 13.48
CA ILE A 135 -3.45 -4.70 13.81
C ILE A 135 -3.86 -4.62 15.28
N VAL A 136 -3.20 -3.74 16.04
CA VAL A 136 -3.58 -3.41 17.41
C VAL A 136 -3.94 -1.93 17.45
N ARG A 137 -5.10 -1.59 18.02
CA ARG A 137 -5.57 -0.20 18.14
C ARG A 137 -6.04 0.08 19.54
N PHE A 138 -5.70 1.25 20.07
CA PHE A 138 -6.14 1.69 21.38
C PHE A 138 -6.55 3.16 21.33
N GLY A 139 -7.70 3.48 21.92
CA GLY A 139 -8.16 4.86 21.93
C GLY A 139 -9.54 5.09 22.51
N ALA A 140 -9.99 6.33 22.36
CA ALA A 140 -11.28 6.81 22.81
C ALA A 140 -12.31 6.72 21.68
N ASN A 141 -13.45 6.07 21.97
CA ASN A 141 -14.58 5.87 21.07
C ASN A 141 -14.18 5.21 19.74
N LEU A 142 -13.46 4.08 19.81
CA LEU A 142 -13.01 3.36 18.62
C LEU A 142 -14.16 3.17 17.60
N PRO A 143 -13.95 3.55 16.33
CA PRO A 143 -14.97 3.43 15.31
C PRO A 143 -15.21 1.96 14.97
N ASP A 144 -16.41 1.62 14.52
CA ASP A 144 -16.76 0.26 14.12
C ASP A 144 -16.25 -0.09 12.71
N ASP A 145 -14.94 -0.03 12.52
CA ASP A 145 -14.24 -0.34 11.27
C ASP A 145 -12.94 -1.11 11.53
N TYR A 146 -12.09 -1.24 10.51
CA TYR A 146 -10.82 -1.97 10.56
C TYR A 146 -9.60 -1.07 10.39
N GLY A 147 -9.76 0.25 10.45
CA GLY A 147 -8.70 1.24 10.30
C GLY A 147 -8.85 2.09 9.05
N GLY A 148 -7.85 2.92 8.77
CA GLY A 148 -7.75 3.68 7.52
C GLY A 148 -7.25 2.81 6.35
N PRO A 149 -7.23 3.35 5.11
CA PRO A 149 -6.59 2.72 3.98
C PRO A 149 -5.10 2.53 4.22
N ILE A 150 -4.56 1.59 3.47
CA ILE A 150 -3.20 1.12 3.55
C ILE A 150 -2.57 1.27 2.18
N PHE A 151 -1.30 1.64 2.15
CA PHE A 151 -0.47 1.55 0.96
C PHE A 151 0.03 0.10 0.83
N HIS A 152 -0.50 -0.65 -0.13
CA HIS A 152 0.12 -1.92 -0.51
C HIS A 152 1.12 -1.68 -1.64
N PRO A 153 2.10 -2.57 -1.85
CA PRO A 153 3.15 -2.35 -2.85
C PRO A 153 2.59 -2.08 -4.25
N VAL A 154 1.51 -2.78 -4.67
CA VAL A 154 1.03 -2.76 -6.06
C VAL A 154 -0.28 -1.99 -6.28
N THR A 155 -1.19 -1.98 -5.31
CA THR A 155 -2.48 -1.26 -5.44
C THR A 155 -2.88 -0.62 -4.11
N ASN A 156 -3.68 0.44 -4.14
CA ASN A 156 -4.26 1.01 -2.92
C ASN A 156 -5.77 0.77 -2.94
N PRO A 157 -6.26 -0.27 -2.24
CA PRO A 157 -7.67 -0.60 -2.23
C PRO A 157 -8.49 0.48 -1.55
N GLU A 158 -9.76 0.57 -1.93
CA GLU A 158 -10.65 1.57 -1.35
C GLU A 158 -10.84 1.37 0.15
N SER A 159 -10.90 2.47 0.90
CA SER A 159 -11.32 2.48 2.29
C SER A 159 -12.59 3.30 2.41
N PHE A 160 -13.54 2.79 3.19
CA PHE A 160 -14.78 3.48 3.47
C PHE A 160 -14.76 4.04 4.89
N PHE A 161 -15.20 5.28 5.03
CA PHE A 161 -15.37 5.95 6.30
C PHE A 161 -16.84 5.94 6.72
N ARG A 162 -17.13 5.37 7.90
CA ARG A 162 -18.45 5.48 8.54
C ARG A 162 -18.46 6.67 9.51
N PRO A 163 -19.30 7.70 9.26
CA PRO A 163 -19.58 8.75 10.24
C PRO A 163 -19.88 8.21 11.63
N ASN A 164 -19.31 8.83 12.66
CA ASN A 164 -19.56 8.43 14.05
C ASN A 164 -19.49 9.63 15.01
N ARG A 165 -19.69 9.37 16.31
CA ARG A 165 -19.76 10.41 17.35
C ARG A 165 -18.43 11.12 17.65
N GLY A 166 -17.34 10.64 17.06
CA GLY A 166 -16.00 11.20 17.19
C GLY A 166 -15.15 10.55 18.27
N GLY A 167 -13.85 10.57 18.04
CA GLY A 167 -12.87 9.85 18.84
C GLY A 167 -11.47 9.94 18.23
N TRP A 168 -10.55 9.23 18.87
CA TRP A 168 -9.18 9.12 18.41
C TRP A 168 -8.62 7.76 18.79
N TYR A 169 -7.62 7.31 18.05
CA TYR A 169 -6.87 6.11 18.40
C TYR A 169 -5.45 6.17 17.90
N VAL A 170 -4.57 5.49 18.64
CA VAL A 170 -3.26 5.09 18.16
C VAL A 170 -3.32 3.64 17.72
N TYR A 171 -2.44 3.27 16.80
CA TYR A 171 -2.39 1.91 16.31
C TYR A 171 -1.00 1.49 15.88
N ALA A 172 -0.77 0.18 15.93
CA ALA A 172 0.38 -0.47 15.34
C ALA A 172 -0.12 -1.61 14.45
N ARG A 173 0.59 -1.85 13.35
CA ARG A 173 0.31 -2.96 12.44
C ARG A 173 1.62 -3.60 12.00
N GLY A 174 1.68 -4.92 12.08
CA GLY A 174 2.75 -5.71 11.48
C GLY A 174 2.21 -6.52 10.32
N VAL A 175 2.95 -6.56 9.22
CA VAL A 175 2.65 -7.38 8.04
C VAL A 175 3.89 -8.20 7.70
N ARG A 176 3.72 -9.50 7.49
CA ARG A 176 4.72 -10.38 6.88
C ARG A 176 4.20 -10.81 5.52
N ARG A 177 4.99 -10.61 4.47
CA ARG A 177 4.68 -11.04 3.11
C ARG A 177 5.56 -12.20 2.70
N LEU A 178 4.98 -13.16 1.99
CA LEU A 178 5.66 -14.20 1.25
C LEU A 178 5.42 -13.94 -0.23
N VAL A 179 6.43 -13.42 -0.93
CA VAL A 179 6.32 -12.94 -2.32
C VAL A 179 6.80 -14.04 -3.27
N ALA A 180 5.89 -14.53 -4.10
CA ALA A 180 6.20 -15.50 -5.15
C ALA A 180 6.56 -14.80 -6.46
N HIS A 181 5.82 -13.75 -6.79
CA HIS A 181 5.97 -12.97 -8.02
C HIS A 181 5.72 -11.49 -7.75
N ASN A 182 6.58 -10.64 -8.28
CA ASN A 182 6.44 -9.19 -8.34
C ASN A 182 7.07 -8.70 -9.63
N ILE A 183 6.25 -8.30 -10.61
CA ILE A 183 6.74 -7.87 -11.93
C ILE A 183 7.75 -6.71 -11.85
N PHE A 184 7.67 -5.89 -10.81
CA PHE A 184 8.57 -4.75 -10.59
C PHE A 184 9.96 -5.13 -10.07
N LEU A 185 10.17 -6.42 -9.76
CA LEU A 185 11.46 -6.98 -9.37
C LEU A 185 11.84 -8.14 -10.30
N ASP A 186 10.88 -8.97 -10.70
CA ASP A 186 11.07 -10.16 -11.54
C ASP A 186 11.06 -9.87 -13.04
N GLY A 187 10.83 -8.62 -13.45
CA GLY A 187 10.67 -8.25 -14.84
C GLY A 187 9.33 -8.69 -15.46
N ASN A 188 9.18 -8.44 -16.75
CA ASN A 188 7.99 -8.76 -17.54
C ASN A 188 7.72 -10.28 -17.57
N THR A 189 6.44 -10.65 -17.52
CA THR A 189 6.02 -12.08 -17.51
C THR A 189 6.05 -12.68 -18.92
N VAL A 190 5.89 -11.85 -19.95
CA VAL A 190 5.71 -12.30 -21.35
C VAL A 190 6.99 -12.17 -22.18
N ARG A 191 7.89 -11.26 -21.82
CA ARG A 191 9.13 -10.96 -22.54
C ARG A 191 10.24 -10.75 -21.54
N ASP A 192 11.48 -11.06 -21.91
CA ASP A 192 12.62 -10.78 -21.05
C ASP A 192 12.81 -9.27 -20.88
N SER A 193 13.17 -8.85 -19.67
CA SER A 193 13.47 -7.47 -19.28
C SER A 193 14.45 -7.46 -18.12
N ARG A 194 14.76 -6.29 -17.56
CA ARG A 194 15.51 -6.22 -16.30
C ARG A 194 14.75 -6.90 -15.16
N GLU A 195 15.51 -7.56 -14.31
CA GLU A 195 15.06 -8.22 -13.09
C GLU A 195 16.15 -8.08 -12.02
N THR A 196 15.75 -8.15 -10.75
CA THR A 196 16.65 -8.17 -9.59
C THR A 196 16.24 -9.28 -8.63
N GLU A 197 17.19 -9.78 -7.83
CA GLU A 197 16.94 -10.84 -6.87
C GLU A 197 16.07 -10.33 -5.71
N LYS A 198 14.79 -10.69 -5.72
CA LYS A 198 13.83 -10.32 -4.67
C LYS A 198 14.04 -11.07 -3.35
N GLU A 199 13.72 -10.41 -2.26
CA GLU A 199 13.52 -11.05 -0.96
C GLU A 199 12.17 -11.75 -0.92
N ARG A 200 12.17 -13.07 -0.68
CA ARG A 200 10.92 -13.84 -0.64
C ARG A 200 10.07 -13.49 0.57
N TYR A 201 10.69 -12.96 1.63
CA TYR A 201 9.98 -12.60 2.84
C TYR A 201 10.25 -11.17 3.27
N VAL A 202 9.21 -10.35 3.23
CA VAL A 202 9.32 -8.92 3.54
C VAL A 202 8.44 -8.60 4.73
N ASN A 203 9.01 -8.01 5.78
CA ASN A 203 8.26 -7.41 6.87
C ASN A 203 7.92 -5.95 6.57
N GLN A 204 6.82 -5.49 7.15
CA GLN A 204 6.54 -4.06 7.23
C GLN A 204 5.81 -3.74 8.52
N LEU A 205 6.30 -2.71 9.20
CA LEU A 205 5.69 -2.17 10.41
C LEU A 205 5.06 -0.82 10.10
N TYR A 206 3.88 -0.60 10.68
CA TYR A 206 3.20 0.68 10.66
C TYR A 206 2.86 1.10 12.08
N ALA A 207 3.01 2.38 12.36
CA ALA A 207 2.52 2.99 13.60
C ALA A 207 1.85 4.32 13.26
N GLY A 208 0.72 4.63 13.90
CA GLY A 208 0.01 5.85 13.55
C GLY A 208 -0.98 6.32 14.59
N ILE A 209 -1.54 7.48 14.31
CA ILE A 209 -2.60 8.13 15.07
C ILE A 209 -3.71 8.56 14.11
N ALA A 210 -4.95 8.42 14.56
CA ALA A 210 -6.12 8.85 13.81
C ALA A 210 -7.09 9.61 14.69
N PHE A 211 -7.71 10.64 14.11
CA PHE A 211 -8.80 11.40 14.67
C PHE A 211 -10.01 11.24 13.74
N HIS A 212 -11.18 11.03 14.30
CA HIS A 212 -12.40 10.90 13.52
C HIS A 212 -13.55 11.63 14.19
N GLY A 213 -14.54 12.00 13.38
CA GLY A 213 -15.72 12.74 13.79
C GLY A 213 -16.95 12.33 12.99
N PRO A 214 -18.02 13.14 13.00
CA PRO A 214 -19.23 12.86 12.24
C PRO A 214 -19.09 13.13 10.73
N ARG A 215 -18.10 13.91 10.31
CA ARG A 215 -17.92 14.28 8.89
C ARG A 215 -16.54 14.00 8.33
N MET A 216 -15.54 13.86 9.19
CA MET A 216 -14.15 13.75 8.74
C MET A 216 -13.39 12.71 9.56
N ARG A 217 -12.42 12.08 8.92
CA ARG A 217 -11.33 11.35 9.56
C ARG A 217 -10.01 11.86 9.01
N VAL A 218 -9.03 12.00 9.89
CA VAL A 218 -7.64 12.32 9.55
C VAL A 218 -6.74 11.33 10.25
N SER A 219 -5.74 10.79 9.55
CA SER A 219 -4.72 9.94 10.16
C SER A 219 -3.33 10.28 9.65
N ALA A 220 -2.34 10.10 10.52
CA ALA A 220 -0.93 10.11 10.18
C ALA A 220 -0.33 8.75 10.53
N THR A 221 0.44 8.20 9.59
CA THR A 221 0.99 6.85 9.67
C THR A 221 2.46 6.91 9.31
N TYR A 222 3.31 6.36 10.15
CA TYR A 222 4.70 6.08 9.84
C TYR A 222 4.82 4.62 9.38
N SER A 223 5.49 4.42 8.25
CA SER A 223 5.76 3.11 7.67
C SER A 223 7.26 2.82 7.73
N MET A 224 7.60 1.60 8.15
CA MET A 224 8.95 1.05 8.16
C MET A 224 8.93 -0.27 7.38
N PRO A 225 9.16 -0.25 6.05
CA PRO A 225 9.36 -1.46 5.28
C PRO A 225 10.75 -2.07 5.55
N GLU A 226 10.85 -3.38 5.33
CA GLU A 226 12.11 -4.11 5.17
C GLU A 226 12.48 -4.15 3.67
N HIS A 227 13.73 -4.47 3.37
CA HIS A 227 14.25 -4.66 2.02
C HIS A 227 13.37 -5.63 1.22
N GLU A 228 13.05 -5.26 -0.03
CA GLU A 228 12.23 -6.04 -0.96
C GLU A 228 13.10 -6.87 -1.93
N PHE A 229 14.39 -6.55 -2.06
CA PHE A 229 15.37 -7.24 -2.92
C PHE A 229 16.78 -7.18 -2.31
N VAL A 230 17.65 -8.10 -2.72
CA VAL A 230 18.92 -8.40 -2.06
C VAL A 230 19.93 -7.24 -2.15
N ALA A 231 19.99 -6.56 -3.30
CA ALA A 231 20.92 -5.46 -3.52
C ALA A 231 20.46 -4.13 -2.90
N GLN A 232 19.25 -4.07 -2.34
CA GLN A 232 18.68 -2.84 -1.80
C GLN A 232 19.47 -2.34 -0.60
N GLN A 233 19.89 -1.07 -0.61
CA GLN A 233 20.72 -0.52 0.46
C GLN A 233 19.88 0.03 1.63
N GLU A 234 18.83 0.80 1.33
CA GLU A 234 17.99 1.47 2.33
C GLU A 234 16.57 0.89 2.45
N ASN A 235 15.92 1.15 3.59
CA ASN A 235 14.58 0.66 3.93
C ASN A 235 13.46 1.70 3.71
N ASP A 236 13.77 2.84 3.08
CA ASP A 236 12.84 3.93 2.70
C ASP A 236 11.62 4.14 3.62
N PRO A 237 11.82 4.48 4.91
CA PRO A 237 10.70 4.75 5.78
C PRO A 237 10.01 6.07 5.39
N TYR A 238 8.69 6.11 5.50
CA TYR A 238 7.93 7.28 5.09
C TYR A 238 6.75 7.58 6.00
N TRP A 239 6.32 8.85 5.98
CA TRP A 239 5.07 9.30 6.56
C TRP A 239 3.98 9.36 5.50
N ALA A 240 2.80 8.87 5.85
CA ALA A 240 1.61 9.05 5.06
C ALA A 240 0.54 9.75 5.89
N MET A 241 -0.12 10.74 5.27
CA MET A 241 -1.27 11.41 5.84
C MET A 241 -2.49 11.11 5.00
N GLN A 242 -3.63 10.93 5.65
CA GLN A 242 -4.87 10.62 4.97
C GLN A 242 -6.01 11.41 5.58
N ALA A 243 -6.88 11.94 4.73
CA ALA A 243 -8.12 12.59 5.12
C ALA A 243 -9.29 11.94 4.37
N SER A 244 -10.42 11.74 5.05
CA SER A 244 -11.66 11.25 4.45
C SER A 244 -12.82 12.12 4.91
N TRP A 245 -13.73 12.45 4.00
CA TRP A 245 -14.88 13.30 4.27
C TRP A 245 -16.18 12.61 3.84
N ALA A 246 -17.21 12.67 4.68
CA ALA A 246 -18.56 12.22 4.35
C ALA A 246 -19.45 13.41 3.98
N PHE A 247 -20.04 13.36 2.79
CA PHE A 247 -20.99 14.36 2.27
C PHE A 247 -22.42 14.00 2.66
#